data_AF-A0A2D7XGD4-F1
#
_entry.id   AF-A0A2D7XGD4-F1
#
_cell.length_a   1.000
_cell.length_b   1.000
_cell.length_c   1.000
_cell.angle_alpha   90.00
_cell.angle_beta   90.00
_cell.angle_gamma   90.00
#
_symmetry.space_group_name_H-M   'P 1'
#
loop_
_entity.id
_entity.type
_entity.pdbx_description
1 polymer ?
#
loop_
_entity_poly.entity_id
_entity_poly.type
_entity_poly.pdbx_seq_one_letter_code
_entity_poly.pdbx_strand_id
1 'polypeptide(L)'
;MVELTIDGKKVEVPEGSMVMHAANKLGLYVPHFCYHKKLSIAANCRMCLVEVEKAPKPMPACATPVSNGMIVHTASDKAVAAQESVMEFLLINHPLDCPICDQGGECQLQDLSV
;
A
#
# COMPACT_ATOMS: atom_id res chain seq x y z
N MET A 1 -9.31 8.54 19.47
CA MET A 1 -9.72 8.06 18.14
C MET A 1 -9.41 9.14 17.12
N VAL A 2 -9.10 8.76 15.89
CA VAL A 2 -8.72 9.66 14.80
C VAL A 2 -9.65 9.44 13.61
N GLU A 3 -10.29 10.50 13.11
CA GLU A 3 -11.17 10.47 11.94
C GLU A 3 -10.40 10.90 10.69
N LEU A 4 -10.50 10.12 9.62
CA LEU A 4 -9.91 10.41 8.31
C LEU A 4 -10.84 9.93 7.19
N THR A 5 -10.54 10.36 5.96
CA THR A 5 -11.27 9.94 4.76
C THR A 5 -10.33 9.18 3.83
N ILE A 6 -10.74 8.00 3.37
CA ILE A 6 -10.02 7.20 2.38
C ILE A 6 -10.96 6.92 1.21
N ASP A 7 -10.59 7.34 0.01
CA ASP A 7 -11.40 7.17 -1.22
C ASP A 7 -12.85 7.65 -1.05
N GLY A 8 -13.01 8.82 -0.41
CA GLY A 8 -14.32 9.42 -0.11
C GLY A 8 -15.09 8.78 1.06
N LYS A 9 -14.59 7.70 1.66
CA LYS A 9 -15.21 7.02 2.80
C LYS A 9 -14.59 7.48 4.11
N LYS A 10 -15.44 7.93 5.05
CA LYS A 10 -15.00 8.27 6.40
C LYS A 10 -14.70 7.02 7.21
N VAL A 11 -13.63 7.07 8.00
CA VAL A 11 -13.25 6.00 8.92
C VAL A 11 -12.63 6.59 10.18
N GLU A 12 -12.90 5.93 11.30
CA GLU A 12 -12.35 6.28 12.59
C GLU A 12 -11.46 5.13 13.10
N VAL A 13 -10.23 5.42 13.53
CA VAL A 13 -9.29 4.41 14.04
C VAL A 13 -8.63 4.84 15.35
N PRO A 14 -8.08 3.91 16.15
CA PRO A 14 -7.30 4.27 17.34
C PRO A 14 -6.11 5.17 16.98
N GLU A 15 -5.74 6.05 17.92
CA GLU A 15 -4.55 6.88 17.77
C GLU A 15 -3.29 6.01 17.67
N GLY A 16 -2.30 6.46 16.88
CA GLY A 16 -1.11 5.66 16.56
C GLY A 16 -1.32 4.61 15.45
N SER A 17 -2.53 4.51 14.89
CA SER A 17 -2.78 3.67 13.70
C SER A 17 -2.08 4.21 12.46
N MET A 18 -1.76 3.30 11.53
CA MET A 18 -1.25 3.65 10.20
C MET A 18 -2.40 3.76 9.20
N VAL A 19 -2.17 4.45 8.08
CA VAL A 19 -3.12 4.52 6.95
C VAL A 19 -3.57 3.12 6.51
N MET A 20 -2.65 2.14 6.51
CA MET A 20 -2.96 0.73 6.20
C MET A 20 -4.02 0.13 7.13
N HIS A 21 -4.03 0.48 8.42
CA HIS A 21 -5.03 -0.02 9.36
C HIS A 21 -6.41 0.57 9.08
N ALA A 22 -6.46 1.85 8.69
CA ALA A 22 -7.69 2.53 8.32
C ALA A 22 -8.26 1.99 7.00
N ALA A 23 -7.41 1.75 5.98
CA ALA A 23 -7.82 1.12 4.73
C ALA A 23 -8.38 -0.30 4.96
N ASN A 24 -7.68 -1.12 5.74
CA ASN A 24 -8.13 -2.47 6.10
C ASN A 24 -9.48 -2.46 6.85
N LYS A 25 -9.70 -1.47 7.74
CA LYS A 25 -10.98 -1.32 8.46
C LYS A 25 -12.15 -1.02 7.51
N LEU A 26 -11.89 -0.36 6.38
CA LEU A 26 -12.87 -0.10 5.33
C LEU A 26 -13.03 -1.25 4.33
N GLY A 27 -12.25 -2.33 4.47
CA GLY A 27 -12.20 -3.41 3.48
C GLY A 27 -11.57 -2.98 2.15
N LEU A 28 -10.78 -1.91 2.15
CA LEU A 28 -10.05 -1.43 0.97
C LEU A 28 -8.70 -2.14 0.91
N TYR A 29 -8.41 -2.72 -0.24
CA TYR A 29 -7.12 -3.36 -0.49
C TYR A 29 -6.10 -2.33 -0.97
N VAL A 30 -4.96 -2.24 -0.27
CA VAL A 30 -3.78 -1.48 -0.69
C VAL A 30 -2.69 -2.50 -1.01
N PRO A 31 -2.09 -2.48 -2.22
CA PRO A 31 -1.10 -3.48 -2.62
C PRO A 31 0.14 -3.39 -1.72
N HIS A 32 0.69 -4.54 -1.33
CA HIS A 32 1.85 -4.59 -0.43
C HIS A 32 2.55 -5.95 -0.50
N PHE A 33 3.87 -5.95 -0.23
CA PHE A 33 4.66 -7.18 -0.09
C PHE A 33 5.21 -7.37 1.31
N CYS A 34 5.87 -6.34 1.86
CA CYS A 34 6.58 -6.47 3.14
C CYS A 34 5.72 -6.21 4.37
N TYR A 35 4.45 -5.79 4.21
CA TYR A 35 3.55 -5.54 5.33
C TYR A 35 2.84 -6.81 5.74
N HIS A 36 2.80 -7.10 7.03
CA HIS A 36 1.95 -8.15 7.57
C HIS A 36 1.46 -7.74 8.96
N LYS A 37 0.16 -7.90 9.23
CA LYS A 37 -0.51 -7.41 10.45
C LYS A 37 0.06 -7.96 11.77
N LYS A 38 0.77 -9.10 11.72
CA LYS A 38 1.40 -9.73 12.90
C LYS A 38 2.91 -9.51 12.99
N LEU A 39 3.50 -8.76 12.05
CA LEU A 39 4.94 -8.48 12.02
C LEU A 39 5.18 -6.99 12.22
N SER A 40 6.42 -6.62 12.55
CA SER A 40 6.85 -5.22 12.61
C SER A 40 6.77 -4.55 11.24
N ILE A 41 6.52 -3.24 11.24
CA ILE A 41 6.49 -2.43 10.02
C ILE A 41 7.92 -2.25 9.49
N ALA A 42 8.16 -2.70 8.24
CA ALA A 42 9.45 -2.58 7.58
C ALA A 42 9.54 -1.38 6.60
N ALA A 43 8.47 -1.13 5.83
CA ALA A 43 8.41 -0.09 4.79
C ALA A 43 9.48 -0.21 3.67
N ASN A 44 10.00 -1.41 3.41
CA ASN A 44 11.06 -1.63 2.43
C ASN A 44 10.57 -1.68 0.98
N CYS A 45 9.44 -2.35 0.71
CA CYS A 45 9.00 -2.62 -0.68
C CYS A 45 8.37 -1.42 -1.39
N ARG A 46 7.86 -0.43 -0.66
CA ARG A 46 7.12 0.74 -1.20
C ARG A 46 5.90 0.44 -2.08
N MET A 47 5.45 -0.82 -2.19
CA MET A 47 4.26 -1.15 -2.99
C MET A 47 2.96 -0.50 -2.46
N CYS A 48 2.90 -0.21 -1.16
CA CYS A 48 1.73 0.43 -0.54
C CYS A 48 1.71 1.97 -0.62
N LEU A 49 2.35 2.56 -1.62
CA LEU A 49 2.34 4.03 -1.78
C LEU A 49 0.94 4.51 -2.16
N VAL A 50 0.44 5.49 -1.42
CA VAL A 50 -0.87 6.12 -1.61
C VAL A 50 -0.71 7.64 -1.66
N GLU A 51 -1.67 8.33 -2.29
CA GLU A 51 -1.69 9.78 -2.25
C GLU A 51 -2.34 10.25 -0.95
N VAL A 52 -1.65 11.12 -0.22
CA VAL A 52 -2.20 11.82 0.94
C VAL A 52 -2.25 13.29 0.56
N GLU A 53 -3.42 13.92 0.71
CA GLU A 53 -3.55 15.33 0.36
C GLU A 53 -2.57 16.20 1.14
N LYS A 54 -2.03 17.23 0.47
CA LYS A 54 -0.99 18.14 1.00
C LYS A 54 0.36 17.48 1.29
N ALA A 55 0.53 16.17 1.07
CA ALA A 55 1.85 15.56 1.04
C ALA A 55 2.55 15.86 -0.29
N PRO A 56 3.86 16.18 -0.28
CA PRO A 56 4.60 16.52 -1.50
C PRO A 56 4.90 15.30 -2.40
N LYS A 57 4.67 14.09 -1.91
CA LYS A 57 4.93 12.82 -2.61
C LYS A 57 3.98 11.72 -2.09
N PRO A 58 3.79 10.62 -2.85
CA PRO A 58 3.10 9.44 -2.35
C PRO A 58 3.74 8.93 -1.05
N MET A 59 2.89 8.52 -0.11
CA MET A 59 3.28 8.13 1.24
C MET A 59 3.03 6.64 1.46
N PRO A 60 3.92 5.93 2.17
CA PRO A 60 3.74 4.50 2.39
C PRO A 60 2.60 4.26 3.39
N ALA A 61 1.51 3.63 2.95
CA ALA A 61 0.35 3.38 3.80
C ALA A 61 0.69 2.57 5.06
N CYS A 62 1.64 1.62 4.94
CA CYS A 62 2.05 0.76 6.05
C CYS A 62 2.80 1.48 7.19
N ALA A 63 3.35 2.68 6.96
CA ALA A 63 4.22 3.37 7.91
C ALA A 63 3.86 4.84 8.12
N THR A 64 2.80 5.32 7.48
CA THR A 64 2.31 6.70 7.65
C THR A 64 1.25 6.71 8.75
N PRO A 65 1.49 7.36 9.90
CA PRO A 65 0.48 7.48 10.95
C PRO A 65 -0.70 8.32 10.48
N VAL A 66 -1.91 7.95 10.89
CA VAL A 66 -3.11 8.75 10.58
C VAL A 66 -3.14 10.03 11.41
N SER A 67 -3.75 11.08 10.86
CA SER A 67 -4.06 12.32 11.57
C SER A 67 -5.51 12.74 11.32
N ASN A 68 -6.06 13.55 12.23
CA ASN A 68 -7.45 14.00 12.12
C ASN A 68 -7.65 14.85 10.86
N GLY A 69 -8.70 14.53 10.10
CA GLY A 69 -9.01 15.21 8.84
C GLY A 69 -8.06 14.86 7.70
N MET A 70 -7.22 13.83 7.84
CA MET A 70 -6.41 13.31 6.75
C MET A 70 -7.30 12.81 5.61
N ILE A 71 -6.93 13.10 4.36
CA ILE A 71 -7.60 12.62 3.16
C ILE A 71 -6.60 11.81 2.35
N VAL A 72 -6.94 10.56 2.08
CA VAL A 72 -6.10 9.58 1.38
C VAL A 72 -6.83 9.09 0.14
N HIS A 73 -6.12 9.03 -0.97
CA HIS A 73 -6.57 8.42 -2.23
C HIS A 73 -5.66 7.23 -2.54
N THR A 74 -6.22 6.01 -2.49
CA THR A 74 -5.44 4.77 -2.63
C THR A 74 -5.18 4.39 -4.08
N ALA A 75 -6.03 4.86 -4.99
CA ALA A 75 -6.02 4.55 -6.42
C ALA A 75 -6.10 5.82 -7.30
N SER A 76 -5.56 6.95 -6.84
CA SER A 76 -5.39 8.12 -7.71
C SER A 76 -4.28 7.88 -8.74
N ASP A 77 -4.24 8.67 -9.83
CA ASP A 77 -3.21 8.57 -10.86
C ASP A 77 -1.79 8.63 -10.28
N LYS A 78 -1.56 9.46 -9.25
CA LYS A 78 -0.25 9.54 -8.58
C LYS A 78 0.07 8.29 -7.76
N ALA A 79 -0.92 7.70 -7.10
CA ALA A 79 -0.73 6.46 -6.34
C ALA A 79 -0.43 5.29 -7.28
N VAL A 80 -1.24 5.14 -8.33
CA VAL A 80 -1.07 4.09 -9.34
C VAL A 80 0.28 4.22 -10.05
N ALA A 81 0.65 5.40 -10.54
CA ALA A 81 1.95 5.59 -11.19
C ALA A 81 3.14 5.26 -10.28
N ALA A 82 3.02 5.55 -8.97
CA ALA A 82 4.05 5.19 -8.00
C ALA A 82 4.12 3.68 -7.75
N GLN A 83 2.98 2.99 -7.74
CA GLN A 83 2.89 1.54 -7.58
C GLN A 83 3.45 0.82 -8.82
N GLU A 84 3.13 1.28 -10.02
CA GLU A 84 3.68 0.79 -11.28
C GLU A 84 5.20 0.96 -11.33
N SER A 85 5.72 2.14 -10.94
CA SER A 85 7.16 2.39 -10.87
C SER A 85 7.85 1.44 -9.87
N VAL A 86 7.23 1.20 -8.71
CA VAL A 86 7.74 0.24 -7.74
C VAL A 86 7.72 -1.18 -8.31
N MET A 87 6.68 -1.56 -9.04
CA MET A 87 6.60 -2.87 -9.68
C MET A 87 7.71 -3.04 -10.72
N GLU A 88 7.96 -2.02 -11.54
CA GLU A 88 9.08 -2.01 -12.50
C GLU A 88 10.42 -2.25 -11.79
N PHE A 89 10.68 -1.56 -10.67
CA PHE A 89 11.90 -1.77 -9.88
C PHE A 89 11.98 -3.13 -9.18
N LEU A 90 10.85 -3.74 -8.85
CA LEU A 90 10.84 -5.09 -8.30
C LEU A 90 11.17 -6.12 -9.38
N LEU A 91 10.67 -5.91 -10.61
CA LEU A 91 10.84 -6.85 -11.72
C LEU A 91 12.16 -6.67 -12.48
N ILE A 92 12.80 -5.51 -12.46
CA ILE A 92 14.03 -5.22 -13.23
C ILE A 92 15.16 -6.22 -12.96
N ASN A 93 15.26 -6.71 -11.72
CA ASN A 93 16.25 -7.70 -11.30
C ASN A 93 15.61 -9.03 -10.86
N HIS A 94 14.29 -9.20 -11.00
CA HIS A 94 13.62 -10.46 -10.68
C HIS A 94 13.84 -11.44 -11.85
N PRO A 95 14.30 -12.67 -11.59
CA PRO A 95 14.55 -13.63 -12.66
C PRO A 95 13.24 -14.06 -13.34
N LEU A 96 13.31 -14.41 -14.62
CA LEU A 96 12.15 -14.88 -15.41
C LEU A 96 11.86 -16.36 -15.16
N ASP A 97 11.79 -16.73 -13.89
CA ASP A 97 11.68 -18.12 -13.43
C ASP A 97 10.23 -18.54 -13.18
N CYS A 98 9.22 -17.72 -13.51
CA CYS A 98 7.81 -18.02 -13.25
C CYS A 98 7.37 -19.45 -13.69
N PRO A 99 7.81 -20.01 -14.84
CA PRO A 99 7.44 -21.37 -15.25
C PRO A 99 8.05 -22.50 -14.41
N ILE A 100 9.13 -22.23 -13.66
CA ILE A 100 9.87 -23.20 -12.85
C ILE A 100 9.83 -22.89 -11.35
N CYS A 101 9.33 -21.71 -10.98
CA CYS A 101 9.13 -21.30 -9.60
C CYS A 101 7.92 -22.05 -9.03
N ASP A 102 8.11 -22.71 -7.88
CA ASP A 102 7.05 -23.48 -7.23
C ASP A 102 5.83 -22.63 -6.85
N GLN A 103 6.00 -21.32 -6.64
CA GLN A 103 4.91 -20.38 -6.38
C GLN A 103 4.27 -19.79 -7.64
N GLY A 104 4.71 -20.20 -8.83
CA GLY A 104 4.10 -19.75 -10.09
C GLY A 104 2.60 -20.07 -10.11
N GLY A 105 1.76 -19.06 -10.29
CA GLY A 105 0.30 -19.17 -10.26
C GLY A 105 -0.36 -18.90 -8.89
N GLU A 106 0.42 -18.79 -7.82
CA GLU A 106 -0.03 -18.34 -6.49
C GLU A 106 0.86 -17.25 -5.88
N CYS A 107 1.71 -16.64 -6.72
CA CYS A 107 2.66 -15.63 -6.32
C CYS A 107 2.02 -14.24 -6.31
N GLN A 108 2.00 -13.57 -5.15
CA GLN A 108 1.47 -12.22 -5.04
C GLN A 108 2.20 -11.21 -5.95
N LEU A 109 3.50 -11.40 -6.22
CA LEU A 109 4.24 -10.53 -7.14
C LEU A 109 3.71 -10.67 -8.57
N GLN A 110 3.40 -11.89 -8.97
CA GLN A 110 2.77 -12.18 -10.25
C GLN A 110 1.38 -11.52 -10.32
N ASP A 111 0.52 -11.77 -9.33
CA ASP A 111 -0.86 -11.27 -9.31
C ASP A 111 -0.98 -9.74 -9.33
N LEU A 112 -0.02 -9.04 -8.72
CA LEU A 112 -0.01 -7.58 -8.69
C LEU A 112 0.68 -6.94 -9.90
N SER A 113 1.36 -7.72 -10.73
CA SER A 113 2.10 -7.22 -11.90
C SER A 113 1.29 -7.16 -13.19
N VAL A 114 0.06 -7.69 -13.16
CA VAL A 114 -0.83 -7.86 -14.32
C VAL A 114 -1.87 -6.76 -14.44
#